data_AF-J1SR47-F1
#
_entry.id   AF-J1SR47-F1
#
_cell.length_a   1.000
_cell.length_b   1.000
_cell.length_c   1.000
_cell.angle_alpha   90.00
_cell.angle_beta   90.00
_cell.angle_gamma   90.00
#
_symmetry.space_group_name_H-M   'P 1'
#
loop_
_entity.id
_entity.type
_entity.pdbx_description
1 polymer ?
#
loop_
_entity_poly.entity_id
_entity_poly.type
_entity_poly.pdbx_seq_one_letter_code
_entity_poly.pdbx_strand_id
1 'polypeptide(L)'
;MAQSQPASVWSDFIRDRRDLAALNEHKRKKILNDLGAAIMADPDGVSTEIERSRGAPALCQYMRVMFASDRTPEVVDQLDAVLHWGKLDKSIREMLSAPAYDDGSTWFPRAKRAGYFTGCVAGVLDGKRRSSTSLAGRLPLLLSSRDQTIIALQIAERLKIGRPSKGDSYGKWMLNGLSKEDLVSPDVMDWFELGFDRAY
;
A
#
# COMPACT_ATOMS: atom_id res chain seq x y z
N MET A 1 -1.32 12.51 -23.50
CA MET A 1 -2.20 11.46 -22.92
C MET A 1 -3.07 12.12 -21.87
N ALA A 2 -4.39 11.98 -21.94
CA ALA A 2 -5.29 12.50 -20.92
C ALA A 2 -5.06 11.71 -19.61
N GLN A 3 -4.92 12.39 -18.48
CA GLN A 3 -4.79 11.75 -17.18
C GLN A 3 -6.12 11.03 -16.87
N SER A 4 -6.07 9.75 -16.49
CA SER A 4 -7.28 9.03 -16.09
C SER A 4 -7.89 9.73 -14.87
N GLN A 5 -9.22 9.83 -14.81
CA GLN A 5 -9.94 10.45 -13.69
C GLN A 5 -9.54 9.86 -12.32
N PRO A 6 -9.22 8.54 -12.19
CA PRO A 6 -8.66 8.00 -10.94
C PRO A 6 -7.26 8.54 -10.58
N ALA A 7 -6.34 8.61 -11.55
CA ALA A 7 -4.99 9.13 -11.32
C ALA A 7 -5.01 10.62 -10.94
N SER A 8 -5.92 11.42 -11.50
CA SER A 8 -6.03 12.85 -11.15
C SER A 8 -6.44 13.07 -9.69
N VAL A 9 -7.28 12.19 -9.11
CA VAL A 9 -7.66 12.26 -7.69
C VAL A 9 -6.44 12.13 -6.78
N TRP A 10 -5.56 11.17 -7.08
CA TRP A 10 -4.31 10.99 -6.34
C TRP A 10 -3.31 12.11 -6.60
N SER A 11 -3.19 12.57 -7.85
CA SER A 11 -2.34 13.72 -8.22
C SER A 11 -2.72 14.97 -7.42
N ASP A 12 -4.02 15.29 -7.34
CA ASP A 12 -4.52 16.44 -6.59
C ASP A 12 -4.26 16.29 -5.10
N PHE A 13 -4.49 15.12 -4.53
CA PHE A 13 -4.22 14.85 -3.12
C PHE A 13 -2.73 14.99 -2.76
N ILE A 14 -1.84 14.44 -3.60
CA ILE A 14 -0.38 14.55 -3.41
C ILE A 14 0.07 16.01 -3.50
N ARG A 15 -0.46 16.78 -4.47
CA ARG A 15 -0.12 18.20 -4.65
C ARG A 15 -0.59 19.06 -3.49
N ASP A 16 -1.82 18.86 -3.03
CA ASP A 16 -2.43 19.67 -1.98
C ASP A 16 -1.83 19.37 -0.58
N ARG A 17 -1.09 18.27 -0.43
CA ARG A 17 -0.44 17.83 0.82
C ARG A 17 -1.35 17.91 2.05
N ARG A 18 -2.63 17.55 1.87
CA ARG A 18 -3.64 17.70 2.92
C ARG A 18 -3.32 16.77 4.08
N ASP A 19 -3.26 17.32 5.29
CA ASP A 19 -3.19 16.47 6.48
C ASP A 19 -4.55 15.83 6.77
N LEU A 20 -4.71 14.57 6.37
CA LEU A 20 -5.94 13.80 6.56
C LEU A 20 -6.36 13.71 8.03
N ALA A 21 -5.42 13.76 8.98
CA ALA A 21 -5.74 13.66 10.41
C ALA A 21 -6.26 14.98 11.00
N ALA A 22 -5.91 16.11 10.39
CA ALA A 22 -6.37 17.43 10.81
C ALA A 22 -7.77 17.77 10.26
N LEU A 23 -8.29 17.00 9.30
CA LEU A 23 -9.61 17.22 8.72
C LEU A 23 -10.73 16.79 9.67
N ASN A 24 -11.88 17.46 9.55
CA ASN A 24 -13.11 16.99 10.18
C ASN A 24 -13.55 15.64 9.59
N GLU A 25 -14.32 14.88 10.37
CA GLU A 25 -14.67 13.49 10.04
C GLU A 25 -15.38 13.36 8.70
N HIS A 26 -16.34 14.25 8.40
CA HIS A 26 -17.09 14.20 7.15
C HIS A 26 -16.19 14.40 5.92
N LYS A 27 -15.34 15.43 5.93
CA LYS A 27 -14.39 15.70 4.85
C LYS A 27 -13.36 14.59 4.73
N ARG A 28 -12.83 14.10 5.86
CA ARG A 28 -11.88 12.99 5.90
C ARG A 28 -12.49 11.73 5.26
N LYS A 29 -13.69 11.33 5.67
CA LYS A 29 -14.38 10.15 5.12
C LYS A 29 -14.57 10.25 3.61
N LYS A 30 -15.00 11.42 3.11
CA LYS A 30 -15.15 11.66 1.67
C LYS A 30 -13.82 11.46 0.93
N ILE A 31 -12.74 12.11 1.37
CA ILE A 31 -11.44 12.00 0.71
C ILE A 31 -10.91 10.56 0.75
N LEU A 32 -11.07 9.85 1.87
CA LEU A 32 -10.65 8.45 1.96
C LEU A 32 -11.42 7.55 0.99
N ASN A 33 -12.73 7.79 0.82
CA ASN A 33 -13.56 7.07 -0.16
C ASN A 33 -13.09 7.35 -1.59
N ASP A 34 -12.89 8.63 -1.93
CA ASP A 34 -12.49 9.03 -3.27
C ASP A 34 -11.11 8.43 -3.64
N LEU A 35 -10.15 8.46 -2.71
CA LEU A 35 -8.81 7.87 -2.90
C LEU A 35 -8.86 6.34 -3.04
N GLY A 36 -9.65 5.66 -2.20
CA GLY A 36 -9.79 4.20 -2.25
C GLY A 36 -10.49 3.72 -3.51
N ALA A 37 -11.56 4.42 -3.92
CA ALA A 37 -12.27 4.14 -5.17
C ALA A 37 -11.36 4.33 -6.39
N ALA A 38 -10.50 5.36 -6.37
CA ALA A 38 -9.52 5.58 -7.42
C ALA A 38 -8.52 4.42 -7.54
N ILE A 39 -8.01 3.88 -6.42
CA ILE A 39 -7.12 2.71 -6.44
C ILE A 39 -7.83 1.51 -7.08
N MET A 40 -9.08 1.24 -6.70
CA MET A 40 -9.83 0.10 -7.24
C MET A 40 -10.18 0.26 -8.72
N ALA A 41 -10.45 1.49 -9.16
CA ALA A 41 -10.85 1.78 -10.55
C ALA A 41 -9.67 1.70 -11.54
N ASP A 42 -8.48 2.14 -11.13
CA ASP A 42 -7.29 2.14 -11.98
C ASP A 42 -6.02 1.94 -11.12
N PRO A 43 -5.75 0.70 -10.66
CA PRO A 43 -4.56 0.41 -9.86
C PRO A 43 -3.26 0.78 -10.57
N ASP A 44 -3.23 0.68 -11.90
CA ASP A 44 -2.07 1.02 -12.74
C ASP A 44 -1.82 2.53 -12.77
N GLY A 45 -2.81 3.30 -13.21
CA GLY A 45 -2.70 4.74 -13.36
C GLY A 45 -2.42 5.42 -12.02
N VAL A 46 -3.07 4.96 -10.95
CA VAL A 46 -2.82 5.48 -9.60
C VAL A 46 -1.40 5.14 -9.12
N SER A 47 -0.95 3.89 -9.29
CA SER A 47 0.41 3.51 -8.86
C SER A 47 1.49 4.24 -9.67
N THR A 48 1.26 4.44 -10.97
CA THR A 48 2.11 5.26 -11.85
C THR A 48 2.19 6.69 -11.34
N GLU A 49 1.06 7.28 -10.98
CA GLU A 49 0.99 8.66 -10.49
C GLU A 49 1.71 8.81 -9.14
N ILE A 50 1.50 7.88 -8.22
CA ILE A 50 2.16 7.86 -6.91
C ILE A 50 3.68 7.78 -7.08
N GLU A 51 4.18 6.93 -7.99
CA GLU A 51 5.60 6.83 -8.31
C GLU A 51 6.13 8.16 -8.89
N ARG A 52 5.50 8.63 -9.97
CA ARG A 52 5.89 9.83 -10.72
C ARG A 52 5.94 11.08 -9.83
N SER A 53 4.95 11.25 -8.97
CA SER A 53 4.79 12.42 -8.11
C SER A 53 5.43 12.25 -6.73
N ARG A 54 6.23 11.20 -6.53
CA ARG A 54 6.90 10.88 -5.25
C ARG A 54 5.92 10.80 -4.07
N GLY A 55 4.72 10.29 -4.32
CA GLY A 55 3.57 10.28 -3.42
C GLY A 55 3.59 9.26 -2.27
N ALA A 56 4.73 8.63 -1.94
CA ALA A 56 4.80 7.68 -0.80
C ALA A 56 4.25 8.28 0.50
N PRO A 57 4.69 9.49 0.90
CA PRO A 57 4.26 10.03 2.19
C PRO A 57 2.74 10.17 2.25
N ALA A 58 2.11 10.56 1.13
CA ALA A 58 0.66 10.66 1.00
C ALA A 58 -0.03 9.29 1.04
N LEU A 59 0.52 8.28 0.35
CA LEU A 59 0.02 6.90 0.39
C LEU A 59 0.10 6.31 1.79
N CYS A 60 1.26 6.40 2.44
CA CYS A 60 1.48 5.91 3.78
C CYS A 60 0.59 6.67 4.80
N GLN A 61 0.40 7.98 4.67
CA GLN A 61 -0.56 8.75 5.48
C GLN A 61 -2.00 8.26 5.28
N TYR A 62 -2.41 8.03 4.03
CA TYR A 62 -3.71 7.46 3.70
C TYR A 62 -3.90 6.10 4.41
N MET A 63 -2.93 5.19 4.31
CA MET A 63 -2.98 3.87 4.96
C MET A 63 -3.09 3.98 6.48
N ARG A 64 -2.31 4.85 7.12
CA ARG A 64 -2.41 5.09 8.58
C ARG A 64 -3.82 5.50 8.98
N VAL A 65 -4.44 6.42 8.23
CA VAL A 65 -5.78 6.92 8.55
C VAL A 65 -6.86 5.87 8.25
N MET A 66 -6.70 5.06 7.19
CA MET A 66 -7.60 3.94 6.90
C MET A 66 -7.59 2.92 8.04
N PHE A 67 -6.42 2.48 8.50
CA PHE A 67 -6.32 1.56 9.64
C PHE A 67 -6.86 2.17 10.94
N ALA A 68 -6.64 3.47 11.17
CA ALA A 68 -7.23 4.19 12.31
C ALA A 68 -8.77 4.26 12.23
N SER A 69 -9.37 4.26 11.03
CA SER A 69 -10.80 4.49 10.81
C SER A 69 -11.65 3.20 10.66
N ASP A 70 -11.12 2.04 11.04
CA ASP A 70 -11.74 0.70 10.87
C ASP A 70 -11.88 0.23 9.43
N ARG A 71 -11.08 0.80 8.54
CA ARG A 71 -11.19 0.59 7.11
C ARG A 71 -10.26 -0.49 6.60
N THR A 72 -9.91 -1.44 7.46
CA THR A 72 -8.98 -2.53 7.16
C THR A 72 -9.44 -3.37 5.98
N PRO A 73 -10.71 -3.83 5.89
CA PRO A 73 -11.14 -4.66 4.76
C PRO A 73 -10.90 -3.96 3.42
N GLU A 74 -11.11 -2.64 3.36
CA GLU A 74 -10.91 -1.85 2.15
C GLU A 74 -9.42 -1.71 1.79
N VAL A 75 -8.53 -1.63 2.78
CA VAL A 75 -7.08 -1.66 2.52
C VAL A 75 -6.65 -3.03 2.00
N VAL A 76 -7.23 -4.12 2.52
CA VAL A 76 -6.96 -5.48 2.04
C VAL A 76 -7.44 -5.64 0.59
N ASP A 77 -8.62 -5.16 0.25
CA ASP A 77 -9.14 -5.16 -1.13
C ASP A 77 -8.25 -4.35 -2.08
N GLN A 78 -7.78 -3.19 -1.66
CA GLN A 78 -6.88 -2.35 -2.45
C GLN A 78 -5.51 -3.00 -2.66
N LEU A 79 -4.95 -3.60 -1.61
CA LEU A 79 -3.69 -4.33 -1.70
C LEU A 79 -3.79 -5.50 -2.69
N ASP A 80 -4.89 -6.25 -2.61
CA ASP A 80 -5.19 -7.35 -3.52
C ASP A 80 -5.33 -6.87 -4.98
N ALA A 81 -6.08 -5.79 -5.19
CA ALA A 81 -6.24 -5.17 -6.51
C ALA A 81 -4.91 -4.67 -7.10
N VAL A 82 -4.03 -4.10 -6.28
CA VAL A 82 -2.70 -3.63 -6.72
C VAL A 82 -1.79 -4.81 -7.08
N LEU A 83 -1.76 -5.87 -6.26
CA LEU A 83 -0.95 -7.07 -6.54
C LEU A 83 -1.41 -7.81 -7.80
N HIS A 84 -2.71 -7.78 -8.09
CA HIS A 84 -3.31 -8.34 -9.29
C HIS A 84 -3.38 -7.36 -10.47
N TRP A 85 -2.98 -6.10 -10.28
CA TRP A 85 -3.10 -5.04 -11.28
C TRP A 85 -4.52 -4.89 -11.86
N GLY A 86 -5.54 -5.05 -11.00
CA GLY A 86 -6.96 -5.03 -11.36
C GLY A 86 -7.47 -6.29 -12.09
N LYS A 87 -6.60 -7.29 -12.36
CA LYS A 87 -6.97 -8.56 -13.01
C LYS A 87 -6.98 -9.70 -11.99
N LEU A 88 -8.01 -9.71 -11.15
CA LEU A 88 -8.17 -10.66 -10.04
C LEU A 88 -8.31 -12.13 -10.48
N ASP A 89 -8.56 -12.37 -11.77
CA ASP A 89 -8.62 -13.71 -12.38
C ASP A 89 -7.25 -14.32 -12.65
N LYS A 90 -6.18 -13.51 -12.65
CA LYS A 90 -4.81 -13.94 -12.94
C LYS A 90 -4.03 -14.15 -11.64
N SER A 91 -2.94 -14.92 -11.71
CA SER A 91 -2.04 -15.02 -10.55
C SER A 91 -1.24 -13.73 -10.35
N ILE A 92 -0.92 -13.38 -9.09
CA ILE A 92 0.03 -12.29 -8.78
C ILE A 92 1.34 -12.48 -9.55
N ARG A 93 1.80 -13.73 -9.74
CA ARG A 93 3.03 -14.05 -10.47
C ARG A 93 2.95 -13.57 -11.90
N GLU A 94 1.89 -13.96 -12.59
CA GLU A 94 1.66 -13.59 -13.98
C GLU A 94 1.56 -12.07 -14.15
N MET A 95 0.92 -11.40 -13.19
CA MET A 95 0.71 -9.96 -13.25
C MET A 95 1.97 -9.16 -13.00
N LEU A 96 2.77 -9.56 -12.01
CA LEU A 96 3.98 -8.84 -11.62
C LEU A 96 5.22 -9.25 -12.43
N SER A 97 5.26 -10.46 -12.98
CA SER A 97 6.40 -10.97 -13.79
C SER A 97 6.27 -10.63 -15.28
N ALA A 98 5.32 -9.78 -15.68
CA ALA A 98 5.20 -9.36 -17.07
C ALA A 98 6.33 -8.37 -17.43
N PRO A 99 7.30 -8.74 -18.31
CA PRO A 99 8.32 -7.80 -18.76
C PRO A 99 7.69 -6.69 -19.60
N ALA A 100 8.26 -5.49 -19.54
CA ALA A 100 7.74 -4.32 -20.25
C ALA A 100 8.32 -4.09 -21.65
N TYR A 101 9.42 -4.75 -22.02
CA TYR A 101 10.14 -4.45 -23.27
C TYR A 101 10.46 -5.68 -24.12
N ASP A 102 10.28 -5.52 -25.44
CA ASP A 102 10.66 -6.50 -26.47
C ASP A 102 12.16 -6.43 -26.84
N ASP A 103 12.92 -5.51 -26.23
CA ASP A 103 14.33 -5.24 -26.55
C ASP A 103 15.33 -6.10 -25.74
N GLY A 104 14.82 -7.07 -24.96
CA GLY A 104 15.63 -7.95 -24.12
C GLY A 104 16.06 -7.34 -22.78
N SER A 105 15.67 -6.09 -22.48
CA SER A 105 15.82 -5.50 -21.14
C SER A 105 14.62 -5.91 -20.26
N THR A 106 14.90 -6.65 -19.19
CA THR A 106 13.85 -7.10 -18.28
C THR A 106 13.57 -6.01 -17.26
N TRP A 107 12.48 -5.25 -17.47
CA TRP A 107 11.96 -4.29 -16.50
C TRP A 107 10.57 -4.73 -16.04
N PHE A 108 10.34 -4.76 -14.73
CA PHE A 108 9.07 -5.18 -14.11
C PHE A 108 8.36 -3.99 -13.42
N PRO A 109 7.74 -3.06 -14.18
CA PRO A 109 7.19 -1.82 -13.65
C PRO A 109 6.03 -2.06 -12.68
N ARG A 110 5.22 -3.09 -12.93
CA ARG A 110 4.09 -3.47 -12.06
C ARG A 110 4.59 -3.97 -10.71
N ALA A 111 5.61 -4.79 -10.77
CA ALA A 111 6.25 -5.42 -9.63
C ALA A 111 6.86 -4.35 -8.71
N LYS A 112 7.61 -3.40 -9.29
CA LYS A 112 8.12 -2.20 -8.61
C LYS A 112 7.02 -1.43 -7.87
N ARG A 113 5.93 -1.11 -8.58
CA ARG A 113 4.83 -0.30 -8.05
C ARG A 113 4.04 -1.01 -6.96
N ALA A 114 3.79 -2.31 -7.15
CA ALA A 114 3.15 -3.15 -6.16
C ALA A 114 4.00 -3.25 -4.89
N GLY A 115 5.32 -3.49 -5.02
CA GLY A 115 6.26 -3.52 -3.89
C GLY A 115 6.16 -2.27 -3.03
N TYR A 116 6.16 -1.09 -3.65
CA TYR A 116 6.04 0.18 -2.94
C TYR A 116 4.74 0.31 -2.12
N PHE A 117 3.60 -0.11 -2.70
CA PHE A 117 2.30 -0.09 -2.02
C PHE A 117 2.27 -1.07 -0.86
N THR A 118 2.72 -2.30 -1.09
CA THR A 118 2.82 -3.36 -0.08
C THR A 118 3.75 -2.96 1.06
N GLY A 119 4.88 -2.30 0.74
CA GLY A 119 5.82 -1.75 1.71
C GLY A 119 5.18 -0.69 2.63
N CYS A 120 4.43 0.26 2.07
CA CYS A 120 3.68 1.25 2.88
C CYS A 120 2.69 0.55 3.83
N VAL A 121 1.93 -0.45 3.36
CA VAL A 121 1.00 -1.22 4.20
C VAL A 121 1.74 -1.90 5.35
N ALA A 122 2.82 -2.61 5.03
CA ALA A 122 3.61 -3.33 6.02
C ALA A 122 4.28 -2.39 7.04
N GLY A 123 4.86 -1.28 6.59
CA GLY A 123 5.51 -0.31 7.47
C GLY A 123 4.53 0.39 8.41
N VAL A 124 3.30 0.66 7.96
CA VAL A 124 2.24 1.19 8.82
C VAL A 124 1.78 0.17 9.86
N LEU A 125 1.69 -1.11 9.50
CA LEU A 125 1.42 -2.19 10.45
C LEU A 125 2.55 -2.35 11.47
N ASP A 126 3.81 -2.19 11.05
CA ASP A 126 4.99 -2.23 11.92
C ASP A 126 5.23 -0.95 12.74
N GLY A 127 4.46 0.11 12.50
CA GLY A 127 4.58 1.47 13.05
C GLY A 127 4.65 1.59 14.59
N LYS A 128 4.55 0.50 15.35
CA LYS A 128 4.86 0.47 16.78
C LYS A 128 6.37 0.48 17.11
N ARG A 129 7.27 0.19 16.16
CA ARG A 129 8.72 0.03 16.48
C ARG A 129 9.57 1.31 16.50
N ARG A 130 9.09 2.45 16.00
CA ARG A 130 9.84 3.73 16.05
C ARG A 130 8.95 4.92 16.43
N SER A 131 8.30 4.83 17.59
CA SER A 131 7.77 6.02 18.28
C SER A 131 8.90 6.68 19.07
N SER A 132 9.81 7.36 18.40
CA SER A 132 10.59 8.42 19.02
C SER A 132 10.58 9.62 18.08
N THR A 133 10.12 10.75 18.62
CA THR A 133 10.08 12.11 18.02
C THR A 133 8.90 12.46 17.10
N SER A 134 7.87 13.02 17.75
CA SER A 134 7.15 14.25 17.36
C SER A 134 6.53 14.33 15.95
N LEU A 135 5.19 14.18 15.89
CA LEU A 135 4.27 15.16 15.30
C LEU A 135 2.82 14.88 15.78
N ALA A 136 2.26 15.86 16.51
CA ALA A 136 0.83 16.04 16.86
C ALA A 136 0.07 14.85 17.52
N GLY A 137 -0.08 14.96 18.85
CA GLY A 137 -0.67 14.00 19.80
C GLY A 137 -2.15 13.57 19.64
N ARG A 138 -2.65 13.30 18.43
CA ARG A 138 -3.99 12.70 18.21
C ARG A 138 -3.98 11.41 17.37
N LEU A 139 -3.04 11.26 16.44
CA LEU A 139 -2.91 10.06 15.60
C LEU A 139 -2.39 8.81 16.34
N PRO A 140 -1.39 8.90 17.24
CA PRO A 140 -0.88 7.74 17.94
C PRO A 140 -1.94 7.05 18.80
N LEU A 141 -2.89 7.82 19.35
CA LEU A 141 -4.00 7.33 20.17
C LEU A 141 -5.05 6.52 19.38
N LEU A 142 -5.24 6.83 18.09
CA LEU A 142 -6.17 6.12 17.21
C LEU A 142 -5.62 4.77 16.72
N LEU A 143 -4.30 4.61 16.64
CA LEU A 143 -3.64 3.36 16.25
C LEU A 143 -3.39 2.41 17.44
N SER A 144 -3.33 2.94 18.67
CA SER A 144 -2.93 2.18 19.86
C SER A 144 -3.92 1.11 20.34
N SER A 145 -5.16 1.07 19.84
CA SER A 145 -6.21 0.16 20.35
C SER A 145 -6.59 -1.01 19.43
N ARG A 146 -6.08 -1.10 18.19
CA ARG A 146 -6.43 -2.20 17.28
C ARG A 146 -5.40 -3.33 17.31
N ASP A 147 -5.93 -4.56 17.28
CA ASP A 147 -5.15 -5.78 17.20
C ASP A 147 -4.64 -5.97 15.77
N GLN A 148 -3.43 -5.46 15.50
CA GLN A 148 -2.72 -5.59 14.22
C GLN A 148 -2.63 -7.06 13.77
N THR A 149 -2.75 -8.00 14.70
CA THR A 149 -2.88 -9.44 14.43
C THR A 149 -4.10 -9.76 13.59
N ILE A 150 -5.27 -9.16 13.86
CA ILE A 150 -6.51 -9.40 13.09
C ILE A 150 -6.32 -8.91 11.64
N ILE A 151 -5.71 -7.73 11.48
CA ILE A 151 -5.42 -7.16 10.15
C ILE A 151 -4.47 -8.08 9.38
N ALA A 152 -3.40 -8.54 10.03
CA ALA A 152 -2.45 -9.45 9.41
C ALA A 152 -3.09 -10.79 9.05
N LEU A 153 -4.02 -11.31 9.86
CA LEU A 153 -4.77 -12.53 9.51
C LEU A 153 -5.66 -12.33 8.28
N GLN A 154 -6.32 -11.18 8.14
CA GLN A 154 -7.12 -10.88 6.94
C GLN A 154 -6.25 -10.76 5.68
N ILE A 155 -5.09 -10.13 5.80
CA ILE A 155 -4.10 -10.07 4.71
C ILE A 155 -3.60 -11.48 4.37
N ALA A 156 -3.28 -12.29 5.39
CA ALA A 156 -2.81 -13.67 5.22
C ALA A 156 -3.82 -14.50 4.43
N GLU A 157 -5.09 -14.43 4.84
CA GLU A 157 -6.19 -15.15 4.20
C GLU A 157 -6.42 -14.68 2.77
N ARG A 158 -6.47 -13.36 2.53
CA ARG A 158 -6.74 -12.82 1.19
C ARG A 158 -5.61 -13.14 0.21
N LEU A 159 -4.37 -12.91 0.62
CA LEU A 159 -3.19 -13.12 -0.22
C LEU A 159 -2.72 -14.58 -0.22
N LYS A 160 -3.39 -15.46 0.52
CA LYS A 160 -3.03 -16.87 0.72
C LYS A 160 -1.59 -17.08 1.22
N ILE A 161 -1.06 -16.13 1.97
CA ILE A 161 0.26 -16.24 2.60
C ILE A 161 0.14 -16.82 4.01
N GLY A 162 1.18 -17.52 4.48
CA GLY A 162 1.21 -18.08 5.84
C GLY A 162 0.98 -17.01 6.92
N ARG A 163 0.55 -17.41 8.12
CA ARG A 163 0.31 -16.46 9.23
C ARG A 163 1.62 -15.81 9.74
N PRO A 164 1.56 -14.59 10.29
CA PRO A 164 2.73 -13.98 10.92
C PRO A 164 3.21 -14.82 12.09
N SER A 165 4.52 -15.09 12.14
CA SER A 165 5.14 -15.77 13.27
C SER A 165 5.30 -14.80 14.45
N LYS A 166 5.18 -15.30 15.68
CA LYS A 166 5.33 -14.48 16.87
C LYS A 166 6.72 -13.84 16.92
N GLY A 167 6.77 -12.51 16.91
CA GLY A 167 8.02 -11.74 17.01
C GLY A 167 8.63 -11.29 15.67
N ASP A 168 8.12 -11.77 14.53
CA ASP A 168 8.47 -11.22 13.22
C ASP A 168 7.79 -9.85 13.02
N SER A 169 8.48 -8.92 12.37
CA SER A 169 7.89 -7.69 11.85
C SER A 169 6.95 -8.04 10.69
N TYR A 170 5.84 -7.31 10.54
CA TYR A 170 4.91 -7.46 9.43
C TYR A 170 5.57 -7.25 8.07
N GLY A 171 6.57 -6.38 7.96
CA GLY A 171 7.42 -6.21 6.77
C GLY A 171 8.08 -7.51 6.35
N LYS A 172 8.91 -8.08 7.23
CA LYS A 172 9.56 -9.38 7.01
C LYS A 172 8.56 -10.50 6.73
N TRP A 173 7.45 -10.54 7.45
CA TRP A 173 6.41 -11.56 7.24
C TRP A 173 5.77 -11.45 5.85
N MET A 174 5.34 -10.26 5.45
CA MET A 174 4.72 -10.03 4.13
C MET A 174 5.72 -10.30 3.00
N LEU A 175 6.96 -9.84 3.13
CA LEU A 175 8.04 -10.14 2.18
C LEU A 175 8.22 -11.66 2.02
N ASN A 176 8.45 -12.37 3.12
CA ASN A 176 8.67 -13.82 3.08
C ASN A 176 7.45 -14.58 2.57
N GLY A 177 6.24 -14.13 2.91
CA GLY A 177 4.99 -14.74 2.45
C GLY A 177 4.84 -14.62 0.93
N LEU A 178 5.09 -13.42 0.39
CA LEU A 178 5.04 -13.18 -1.05
C LEU A 178 6.18 -13.92 -1.76
N SER A 179 7.42 -13.87 -1.26
CA SER A 179 8.58 -14.54 -1.87
C SER A 179 8.49 -16.08 -1.88
N LYS A 180 7.79 -16.71 -0.92
CA LYS A 180 7.66 -18.17 -0.83
C LYS A 180 6.67 -18.78 -1.83
N GLU A 181 5.72 -17.99 -2.32
CA GLU A 181 4.69 -18.44 -3.28
C GLU A 181 5.19 -18.37 -4.74
N ASP A 182 6.51 -18.33 -4.99
CA ASP A 182 7.13 -18.00 -6.28
C ASP A 182 6.66 -16.65 -6.87
N LEU A 183 6.12 -15.78 -6.02
CA LEU A 183 5.76 -14.42 -6.37
C LEU A 183 6.99 -13.58 -6.08
N VAL A 184 7.23 -12.59 -6.94
CA VAL A 184 8.11 -11.44 -6.65
C VAL A 184 9.57 -11.63 -7.10
N SER A 185 9.96 -10.93 -8.18
CA SER A 185 11.34 -10.83 -8.65
C SER A 185 12.22 -10.03 -7.66
N PRO A 186 13.56 -10.16 -7.71
CA PRO A 186 14.45 -9.41 -6.83
C PRO A 186 14.19 -7.90 -6.81
N ASP A 187 13.84 -7.31 -7.95
CA ASP A 187 13.57 -5.88 -8.07
C ASP A 187 12.42 -5.41 -7.17
N VAL A 188 11.38 -6.21 -6.99
CA VAL A 188 10.24 -5.82 -6.14
C VAL A 188 10.63 -5.77 -4.67
N MET A 189 11.59 -6.59 -4.25
CA MET A 189 12.08 -6.57 -2.87
C MET A 189 12.68 -5.20 -2.56
N ASP A 190 13.51 -4.66 -3.48
CA ASP A 190 14.09 -3.32 -3.33
C ASP A 190 13.02 -2.22 -3.24
N TRP A 191 11.95 -2.32 -4.04
CA TRP A 191 10.86 -1.34 -4.02
C TRP A 191 9.92 -1.51 -2.82
N PHE A 192 9.75 -2.73 -2.33
CA PHE A 192 9.09 -3.00 -1.07
C PHE A 192 9.84 -2.33 0.08
N GLU A 193 11.15 -2.52 0.17
CA GLU A 193 11.97 -1.90 1.20
C GLU A 193 11.86 -0.37 1.14
N LEU A 194 11.89 0.22 -0.06
CA LEU A 194 11.69 1.66 -0.22
C LEU A 194 10.30 2.14 0.26
N GLY A 195 9.24 1.38 -0.03
CA GLY A 195 7.89 1.68 0.45
C GLY A 195 7.78 1.54 1.98
N PHE A 196 8.43 0.51 2.53
CA PHE A 196 8.48 0.21 3.95
C PHE A 196 9.20 1.29 4.75
N ASP A 197 10.38 1.71 4.30
CA ASP A 197 11.18 2.75 4.96
C ASP A 197 10.47 4.11 4.98
N ARG A 198 9.70 4.43 3.94
CA ARG A 198 8.92 5.68 3.85
C ARG A 198 7.65 5.70 4.69
N ALA A 199 7.32 4.60 5.36
CA ALA A 199 6.20 4.54 6.29
C ALA A 199 6.52 5.19 7.65
N TYR A 200 7.79 5.42 7.97
CA TYR A 200 8.29 6.11 9.17
C TYR A 200 8.63 7.57 8.88
#